data_AF-A0A8T5SRV9-F1
#
_entry.id   AF-A0A8T5SRV9-F1
#
_cell.length_a   1.000
_cell.length_b   1.000
_cell.length_c   1.000
_cell.angle_alpha   90.00
_cell.angle_beta   90.00
_cell.angle_gamma   90.00
#
_symmetry.space_group_name_H-M   'P 1'
#
loop_
_entity.id
_entity.type
_entity.pdbx_description
1 polymer ?
#
loop_
_entity_poly.entity_id
_entity_poly.type
_entity_poly.pdbx_seq_one_letter_code
_entity_poly.pdbx_strand_id
1 'polypeptide(L)'
;MPMLRTSSEAFPASKKVLGDIPYVLRVEFGHLAHETTKIVGKPIACHKCNGFLLSLDQIQEDPKVGKHFACPFCGTLNVIEGEIVLAGDDTDFILKPPPDTTTDTGTISVGGRSFLGLIDVSGSMAGANLAAVKRSLTTSIDSLAANAPDTMFGLIEFESTVLARNLENGNPVELPRDSFASLKDIMESTKKLLDQIKLVGVGKNSDKLKKHVQALRDQGGTALGPAVGMAYVIAKHRNVGRVVLLTDGLANEGIGALEGYQVTPASTFYEDLGKMFMELGSAVDVVGIASGRGMELQTLGLLPEATGGQMYYVTPNELDRSLSELAGASLLGRDVEVRLITPPSVKVKDASGVSRAVVDQLKKTSQSKIGVVGEDHELYFEVEPESEIKESEIPIQVQVTYTDEEGARRVRSVTTKLRVSKNEEEIMETLDPTVGATFVTQKAGEESFRGDREKGRKRIASFRSALKSKSKGAPASVQAMLDKTDNVLNNEDEEIARQEDMLSEAPSAAPSGAADEAFTGSLAQSKRSSKKLFDDEDEV
;
A
#
# COMPACT_ATOMS: atom_id res chain seq x y z
N MET A 1 15.38 -9.99 11.33
CA MET A 1 15.94 -9.43 10.09
C MET A 1 15.83 -7.91 10.16
N PRO A 2 16.70 -7.13 9.49
CA PRO A 2 16.63 -5.67 9.52
C PRO A 2 15.52 -5.16 8.60
N MET A 3 14.87 -4.05 9.01
CA MET A 3 13.83 -3.37 8.22
C MET A 3 14.32 -2.84 6.86
N LEU A 4 15.62 -2.54 6.75
CA LEU A 4 16.27 -2.11 5.51
C LEU A 4 17.24 -3.19 5.05
N ARG A 5 17.06 -3.66 3.81
CA ARG A 5 18.01 -4.56 3.12
C ARG A 5 18.49 -3.96 1.82
N THR A 6 19.61 -4.44 1.32
CA THR A 6 20.20 -4.04 0.05
C THR A 6 20.40 -5.26 -0.83
N SER A 7 20.39 -5.08 -2.15
CA SER A 7 20.69 -6.16 -3.10
C SER A 7 22.14 -6.64 -3.03
N SER A 8 23.04 -5.88 -2.39
CA SER A 8 24.42 -6.29 -2.09
C SER A 8 24.95 -5.46 -0.92
N GLU A 9 25.86 -6.00 -0.11
CA GLU A 9 26.49 -5.26 0.99
C GLU A 9 27.43 -4.15 0.47
N ALA A 10 27.96 -4.30 -0.74
CA ALA A 10 28.86 -3.35 -1.38
C ALA A 10 28.12 -2.47 -2.40
N PHE A 11 28.17 -1.16 -2.21
CA PHE A 11 27.62 -0.17 -3.13
C PHE A 11 28.61 0.16 -4.26
N PRO A 12 28.19 0.25 -5.53
CA PRO A 12 29.08 0.59 -6.63
C PRO A 12 29.63 2.02 -6.52
N ALA A 13 30.92 2.20 -6.76
CA ALA A 13 31.56 3.52 -6.77
C ALA A 13 31.14 4.38 -7.97
N SER A 14 30.69 3.76 -9.06
CA SER A 14 30.21 4.45 -10.25
C SER A 14 29.25 3.57 -11.05
N LYS A 15 28.47 4.17 -11.95
CA LYS A 15 27.53 3.47 -12.84
C LYS A 15 28.17 2.35 -13.66
N LYS A 16 29.46 2.47 -13.99
CA LYS A 16 30.17 1.47 -14.79
C LYS A 16 30.40 0.16 -14.04
N VAL A 17 30.47 0.21 -12.71
CA VAL A 17 30.72 -0.96 -11.85
C VAL A 17 29.45 -1.80 -11.68
N LEU A 18 28.29 -1.16 -11.73
CA LEU A 18 26.99 -1.81 -11.55
C LEU A 18 26.61 -2.73 -12.73
N GLY A 19 27.04 -2.38 -13.95
CA GLY A 19 26.57 -3.02 -15.18
C GLY A 19 25.05 -2.92 -15.32
N ASP A 20 24.39 -4.02 -15.71
CA ASP A 20 22.94 -4.06 -15.99
C ASP A 20 22.07 -4.54 -14.81
N ILE A 21 22.66 -4.88 -13.65
CA ILE A 21 21.92 -5.33 -12.47
C ILE A 21 21.57 -4.11 -11.61
N PRO A 22 20.29 -3.80 -11.36
CA PRO A 22 19.92 -2.68 -10.48
C PRO A 22 20.42 -2.90 -9.05
N TYR A 23 20.93 -1.83 -8.43
CA TYR A 23 21.18 -1.82 -6.97
C TYR A 23 19.94 -1.33 -6.26
N VAL A 24 19.36 -2.19 -5.43
CA VAL A 24 18.03 -1.96 -4.87
C VAL A 24 18.08 -2.01 -3.34
N LEU A 25 17.42 -1.03 -2.71
CA LEU A 25 17.15 -1.01 -1.27
C LEU A 25 15.72 -1.51 -1.05
N ARG A 26 15.51 -2.46 -0.13
CA ARG A 26 14.20 -2.95 0.29
C ARG A 26 13.87 -2.45 1.68
N VAL A 27 12.70 -1.86 1.84
CA VAL A 27 12.11 -1.45 3.13
C VAL A 27 10.93 -2.36 3.44
N GLU A 28 11.05 -3.15 4.51
CA GLU A 28 10.03 -4.11 4.96
C GLU A 28 9.16 -3.49 6.06
N PHE A 29 7.89 -3.19 5.77
CA PHE A 29 7.00 -2.54 6.76
C PHE A 29 6.50 -3.50 7.85
N GLY A 30 6.55 -4.82 7.63
CA GLY A 30 6.30 -5.82 8.67
C GLY A 30 7.16 -5.62 9.93
N HIS A 31 8.33 -5.00 9.79
CA HIS A 31 9.17 -4.68 10.93
C HIS A 31 8.58 -3.61 11.85
N LEU A 32 7.64 -2.77 11.41
CA LEU A 32 6.97 -1.77 12.26
C LEU A 32 6.23 -2.39 13.46
N ALA A 33 5.81 -3.65 13.36
CA ALA A 33 5.20 -4.40 14.46
C ALA A 33 6.20 -4.79 15.58
N HIS A 34 7.50 -4.83 15.25
CA HIS A 34 8.54 -5.27 16.18
C HIS A 34 8.91 -4.14 17.14
N GLU A 35 9.07 -4.48 18.43
CA GLU A 35 9.57 -3.53 19.41
C GLU A 35 11.04 -3.19 19.15
N THR A 36 11.34 -1.90 19.10
CA THR A 36 12.70 -1.35 19.07
C THR A 36 12.89 -0.35 20.21
N THR A 37 14.07 0.26 20.28
CA THR A 37 14.34 1.35 21.23
C THR A 37 13.35 2.49 21.00
N LYS A 38 12.37 2.61 21.90
CA LYS A 38 11.36 3.66 21.91
C LYS A 38 11.91 4.89 22.62
N ILE A 39 12.03 5.99 21.90
CA ILE A 39 12.47 7.28 22.46
C ILE A 39 11.33 8.27 22.35
N VAL A 40 10.95 8.90 23.46
CA VAL A 40 9.98 10.00 23.45
C VAL A 40 10.74 11.29 23.18
N GLY A 41 10.42 11.97 22.09
CA GLY A 41 11.07 13.22 21.72
C GLY A 41 11.28 13.36 20.22
N LYS A 42 11.76 14.54 19.82
CA LYS A 42 12.13 14.80 18.43
C LYS A 42 13.63 14.56 18.25
N PRO A 43 14.06 13.70 17.32
CA PRO A 43 15.48 13.50 17.06
C PRO A 43 16.13 14.76 16.49
N ILE A 44 17.44 14.90 16.74
CA ILE A 44 18.25 15.92 16.07
C ILE A 44 18.29 15.61 14.58
N ALA A 45 17.77 16.54 13.77
CA ALA A 45 17.73 16.44 12.32
C ALA A 45 18.55 17.55 11.66
N CYS A 46 19.20 17.24 10.55
CA CYS A 46 19.85 18.25 9.72
C CYS A 46 18.81 19.22 9.12
N HIS A 47 18.99 20.53 9.24
CA HIS A 47 18.05 21.53 8.72
C HIS A 47 17.92 21.52 7.19
N LYS A 48 18.91 20.97 6.46
CA LYS A 48 18.90 20.91 4.99
C LYS A 48 18.28 19.63 4.45
N CYS A 49 18.76 18.46 4.92
CA CYS A 49 18.34 17.16 4.38
C CYS A 49 17.44 16.35 5.31
N ASN A 50 17.17 16.83 6.53
CA ASN A 50 16.41 16.13 7.58
C ASN A 50 16.98 14.78 8.03
N GLY A 51 18.21 14.43 7.67
CA GLY A 51 18.89 13.23 8.18
C GLY A 51 19.09 13.34 9.69
N PHE A 52 18.75 12.28 10.42
CA PHE A 52 18.90 12.19 11.86
C PHE A 52 20.33 11.85 12.26
N LEU A 53 20.78 12.47 13.34
CA LEU A 53 22.11 12.26 13.90
C LEU A 53 22.17 10.93 14.67
N LEU A 54 23.26 10.18 14.49
CA LEU A 54 23.38 8.80 15.00
C LEU A 54 24.16 8.68 16.31
N SER A 55 25.23 9.47 16.45
CA SER A 55 26.13 9.36 17.60
C SER A 55 26.49 10.73 18.18
N LEU A 56 26.74 10.75 19.49
CA LEU A 56 27.29 11.88 20.21
C LEU A 56 28.66 12.28 19.67
N ASP A 57 29.44 11.33 19.15
CA ASP A 57 30.80 11.57 18.63
C ASP A 57 30.81 12.52 17.42
N GLN A 58 29.66 12.69 16.78
CA GLN A 58 29.48 13.60 15.65
C GLN A 58 29.28 15.05 16.11
N ILE A 59 29.01 15.26 17.40
CA ILE A 59 28.81 16.57 18.00
C ILE A 59 30.15 17.14 18.43
N GLN A 60 30.46 18.32 17.90
CA GLN A 60 31.62 19.12 18.27
C GLN A 60 31.15 20.35 19.04
N GLU A 61 32.00 20.86 19.93
CA GLU A 61 31.72 22.07 20.70
C GLU A 61 32.78 23.12 20.38
N ASP A 62 32.33 24.27 19.88
CA ASP A 62 33.19 25.42 19.61
C ASP A 62 32.75 26.62 20.47
N PRO A 63 33.67 27.38 21.09
CA PRO A 63 33.32 28.52 21.95
C PRO A 63 32.50 29.63 21.28
N LYS A 64 32.53 29.75 19.94
CA LYS A 64 31.82 30.78 19.17
C LYS A 64 30.50 30.29 18.59
N VAL A 65 30.40 28.99 18.27
CA VAL A 65 29.26 28.40 17.55
C VAL A 65 28.37 27.57 18.49
N GLY A 66 28.90 27.14 19.64
CA GLY A 66 28.25 26.20 20.54
C GLY A 66 28.38 24.75 20.05
N LYS A 67 27.48 23.88 20.54
CA LYS A 67 27.40 22.48 20.10
C LYS A 67 26.88 22.42 18.66
N HIS A 68 27.60 21.75 17.78
CA HIS A 68 27.28 21.67 16.36
C HIS A 68 27.72 20.33 15.77
N PHE A 69 27.19 19.96 14.60
CA PHE A 69 27.63 18.78 13.86
C PHE A 69 27.63 19.04 12.35
N ALA A 70 28.54 18.39 11.63
CA ALA A 70 28.46 18.29 10.17
C ALA A 70 27.59 17.10 9.80
N CYS A 71 26.53 17.33 9.02
CA CYS A 71 25.61 16.27 8.64
C CYS A 71 26.35 15.18 7.85
N PRO A 72 26.29 13.89 8.27
CA PRO A 72 27.02 12.81 7.60
C PRO A 72 26.50 12.52 6.19
N PHE A 73 25.27 12.93 5.90
CA PHE A 73 24.65 12.70 4.60
C PHE A 73 25.01 13.82 3.60
N CYS A 74 24.76 15.09 3.96
CA CYS A 74 24.88 16.21 3.02
C CYS A 74 26.00 17.21 3.34
N GLY A 75 26.80 16.96 4.38
CA GLY A 75 27.93 17.81 4.79
C GLY A 75 27.54 19.17 5.38
N THR A 76 26.25 19.45 5.57
CA THR A 76 25.78 20.75 6.08
C THR A 76 26.08 20.89 7.57
N LEU A 77 26.61 22.04 7.98
CA LEU A 77 26.85 22.38 9.38
C LEU A 77 25.52 22.71 10.08
N ASN A 78 25.26 22.08 11.22
CA ASN A 78 24.05 22.26 12.01
C ASN A 78 24.44 22.65 13.43
N VAL A 79 23.81 23.70 13.97
CA VAL A 79 23.93 24.09 15.38
C VAL A 79 22.85 23.37 16.18
N ILE A 80 23.20 22.85 17.35
CA ILE A 80 22.29 22.11 18.22
C ILE A 80 21.81 23.05 19.33
N GLU A 81 20.50 23.26 19.39
CA GLU A 81 19.84 24.02 20.44
C GLU A 81 18.91 23.08 21.22
N GLY A 82 19.08 23.00 22.55
CA GLY A 82 18.21 22.23 23.43
C GLY A 82 18.69 20.81 23.76
N GLU A 83 17.73 19.92 23.99
CA GLU A 83 17.97 18.54 24.43
C GLU A 83 18.52 17.67 23.30
N ILE A 84 19.51 16.84 23.63
CA ILE A 84 20.17 15.97 22.66
C ILE A 84 19.43 14.64 22.62
N VAL A 85 18.59 14.47 21.60
CA VAL A 85 17.91 13.21 21.30
C VAL A 85 18.50 12.64 20.01
N LEU A 86 19.26 11.54 20.14
CA LEU A 86 19.91 10.88 19.00
C LEU A 86 19.08 9.74 18.45
N ALA A 87 19.19 9.52 17.15
CA ALA A 87 18.78 8.25 16.55
C ALA A 87 19.88 7.20 16.79
N GLY A 88 19.51 5.98 17.15
CA GLY A 88 20.39 4.84 16.96
C GLY A 88 20.35 4.35 15.51
N ASP A 89 20.92 3.17 15.27
CA ASP A 89 20.88 2.54 13.94
C ASP A 89 19.45 2.08 13.55
N ASP A 90 18.64 1.69 14.54
CA ASP A 90 17.20 1.46 14.40
C ASP A 90 16.50 2.03 15.65
N THR A 91 15.67 3.05 15.47
CA THR A 91 15.02 3.75 16.59
C THR A 91 13.62 4.20 16.20
N ASP A 92 12.68 4.01 17.12
CA ASP A 92 11.29 4.43 16.96
C ASP A 92 10.97 5.61 17.90
N PHE A 93 10.60 6.73 17.30
CA PHE A 93 10.30 7.97 18.00
C PHE A 93 8.81 8.19 18.10
N ILE A 94 8.30 8.45 19.30
CA ILE A 94 6.91 8.90 19.48
C ILE A 94 6.88 10.42 19.34
N LEU A 95 6.39 10.91 18.19
CA LEU A 95 6.26 12.34 17.89
C LEU A 95 5.02 12.96 18.56
N LYS A 96 3.91 12.23 18.57
CA LYS A 96 2.68 12.60 19.25
C LYS A 96 2.07 11.36 19.91
N PRO A 97 1.72 11.41 21.20
CA PRO A 97 1.04 10.29 21.85
C PRO A 97 -0.35 10.08 21.25
N PRO A 98 -0.97 8.91 21.49
CA PRO A 98 -2.39 8.71 21.23
C PRO A 98 -3.24 9.82 21.85
N PRO A 99 -4.31 10.27 21.20
CA PRO A 99 -5.25 11.22 21.81
C PRO A 99 -5.99 10.56 22.99
N ASP A 100 -6.19 11.33 24.07
CA ASP A 100 -6.85 10.86 25.29
C ASP A 100 -8.30 10.41 25.02
N THR A 101 -8.65 9.20 25.43
CA THR A 101 -10.00 8.60 25.29
C THR A 101 -11.04 9.16 26.27
N THR A 102 -10.72 10.22 27.03
CA THR A 102 -11.55 10.71 28.15
C THR A 102 -12.30 12.02 27.87
N THR A 103 -12.12 12.68 26.72
CA THR A 103 -12.89 13.90 26.39
C THR A 103 -14.16 13.60 25.61
N ASP A 104 -15.28 13.83 26.31
CA ASP A 104 -16.68 13.61 25.96
C ASP A 104 -17.20 14.57 24.87
N THR A 105 -16.64 14.51 23.66
CA THR A 105 -17.14 15.25 22.49
C THR A 105 -17.15 14.38 21.23
N GLY A 106 -18.01 13.37 21.14
CA GLY A 106 -18.46 12.73 19.89
C GLY A 106 -17.39 12.22 18.91
N THR A 107 -16.12 12.21 19.32
CA THR A 107 -14.95 11.78 18.57
C THR A 107 -14.56 10.43 19.14
N ILE A 108 -14.97 9.41 18.41
CA ILE A 108 -14.72 8.00 18.73
C ILE A 108 -13.19 7.79 18.75
N SER A 109 -12.74 6.94 19.67
CA SER A 109 -11.35 6.49 19.85
C SER A 109 -10.56 6.46 18.54
N VAL A 110 -9.50 7.27 18.47
CA VAL A 110 -8.63 7.38 17.29
C VAL A 110 -7.71 6.15 17.14
N GLY A 111 -7.61 5.33 18.19
CA GLY A 111 -7.01 4.01 18.19
C GLY A 111 -8.07 2.92 18.22
N GLY A 112 -8.13 2.10 17.17
CA GLY A 112 -9.12 1.06 16.98
C GLY A 112 -9.30 0.74 15.50
N ARG A 113 -9.17 -0.55 15.15
CA ARG A 113 -9.38 -1.07 13.80
C ARG A 113 -10.82 -0.72 13.37
N SER A 114 -11.00 -0.23 12.16
CA SER A 114 -12.32 0.18 11.68
C SER A 114 -12.52 -0.31 10.25
N PHE A 115 -13.66 -0.96 10.04
CA PHE A 115 -14.00 -1.70 8.84
C PHE A 115 -15.36 -1.20 8.31
N LEU A 116 -15.35 -0.63 7.11
CA LEU A 116 -16.55 -0.17 6.42
C LEU A 116 -16.80 -1.04 5.19
N GLY A 117 -17.85 -1.87 5.23
CA GLY A 117 -18.29 -2.65 4.07
C GLY A 117 -19.15 -1.80 3.15
N LEU A 118 -18.77 -1.72 1.88
CA LEU A 118 -19.58 -1.19 0.78
C LEU A 118 -20.09 -2.35 -0.04
N ILE A 119 -21.38 -2.65 0.07
CA ILE A 119 -21.97 -3.85 -0.51
C ILE A 119 -22.90 -3.47 -1.64
N ASP A 120 -22.57 -3.94 -2.83
CA ASP A 120 -23.49 -3.96 -3.96
C ASP A 120 -24.66 -4.89 -3.64
N VAL A 121 -25.88 -4.35 -3.73
CA VAL A 121 -27.12 -5.10 -3.60
C VAL A 121 -27.97 -4.96 -4.86
N SER A 122 -27.34 -4.69 -6.00
CA SER A 122 -28.00 -4.60 -7.31
C SER A 122 -28.65 -5.92 -7.71
N GLY A 123 -29.50 -5.87 -8.74
CA GLY A 123 -30.15 -7.08 -9.28
C GLY A 123 -29.18 -8.14 -9.80
N SER A 124 -27.93 -7.79 -10.16
CA SER A 124 -26.92 -8.79 -10.57
C SER A 124 -26.43 -9.62 -9.39
N MET A 125 -26.39 -9.03 -8.19
CA MET A 125 -25.99 -9.69 -6.95
C MET A 125 -27.02 -10.73 -6.47
N ALA A 126 -28.20 -10.85 -7.08
CA ALA A 126 -29.27 -11.72 -6.61
C ALA A 126 -28.88 -13.21 -6.53
N GLY A 127 -29.55 -13.96 -5.66
CA GLY A 127 -29.37 -15.40 -5.53
C GLY A 127 -28.04 -15.79 -4.87
N ALA A 128 -27.18 -16.50 -5.61
CA ALA A 128 -25.97 -17.12 -5.06
C ALA A 128 -24.91 -16.10 -4.61
N ASN A 129 -24.77 -14.98 -5.33
CA ASN A 129 -23.78 -13.95 -5.04
C ASN A 129 -24.07 -13.25 -3.70
N LEU A 130 -25.29 -12.72 -3.52
CA LEU A 130 -25.71 -12.09 -2.26
C LEU A 130 -25.75 -13.09 -1.11
N ALA A 131 -26.12 -14.35 -1.35
CA ALA A 131 -26.05 -15.39 -0.33
C ALA A 131 -24.61 -15.67 0.13
N ALA A 132 -23.65 -15.68 -0.81
CA ALA A 132 -22.24 -15.78 -0.49
C ALA A 132 -21.76 -14.56 0.30
N VAL A 133 -22.04 -13.34 -0.15
CA VAL A 133 -21.69 -12.10 0.57
C VAL A 133 -22.21 -12.12 2.00
N LYS A 134 -23.49 -12.48 2.21
CA LYS A 134 -24.07 -12.58 3.54
C LYS A 134 -23.35 -13.58 4.43
N ARG A 135 -23.01 -14.75 3.88
CA ARG A 135 -22.26 -15.80 4.58
C ARG A 135 -20.87 -15.30 4.94
N SER A 136 -20.14 -14.75 3.99
CA SER A 136 -18.75 -14.33 4.17
C SER A 136 -18.59 -13.14 5.11
N LEU A 137 -19.50 -12.17 5.04
CA LEU A 137 -19.56 -11.07 6.02
C LEU A 137 -19.91 -11.58 7.42
N THR A 138 -20.82 -12.56 7.54
CA THR A 138 -21.15 -13.18 8.82
C THR A 138 -19.92 -13.86 9.44
N THR A 139 -19.19 -14.66 8.65
CA THR A 139 -17.93 -15.29 9.08
C THR A 139 -16.87 -14.27 9.47
N SER A 140 -16.74 -13.18 8.70
CA SER A 140 -15.79 -12.10 8.98
C SER A 140 -16.15 -11.36 10.28
N ILE A 141 -17.44 -11.10 10.53
CA ILE A 141 -17.93 -10.52 11.79
C ILE A 141 -17.61 -11.44 12.97
N ASP A 142 -17.81 -12.75 12.83
CA ASP A 142 -17.50 -13.71 13.89
C ASP A 142 -15.98 -13.77 14.17
N SER A 143 -15.15 -13.74 13.13
CA SER A 143 -13.68 -13.68 13.25
C SER A 143 -13.22 -12.38 13.93
N LEU A 144 -13.76 -11.23 13.51
CA LEU A 144 -13.46 -9.94 14.13
C LEU A 144 -13.93 -9.90 15.59
N ALA A 145 -15.09 -10.46 15.91
CA ALA A 145 -15.58 -10.54 17.28
C ALA A 145 -14.64 -11.35 18.19
N ALA A 146 -14.04 -12.42 17.65
CA ALA A 146 -13.13 -13.28 18.39
C ALA A 146 -11.72 -12.68 18.55
N ASN A 147 -11.18 -12.09 17.48
CA ASN A 147 -9.77 -11.69 17.40
C ASN A 147 -9.54 -10.19 17.64
N ALA A 148 -10.51 -9.33 17.34
CA ALA A 148 -10.40 -7.89 17.42
C ALA A 148 -11.75 -7.24 17.81
N PRO A 149 -12.28 -7.51 19.02
CA PRO A 149 -13.65 -7.16 19.41
C PRO A 149 -13.94 -5.65 19.41
N ASP A 150 -12.91 -4.83 19.57
CA ASP A 150 -13.00 -3.36 19.55
C ASP A 150 -13.06 -2.78 18.12
N THR A 151 -13.02 -3.64 17.10
CA THR A 151 -13.13 -3.20 15.70
C THR A 151 -14.47 -2.52 15.46
N MET A 152 -14.46 -1.29 14.96
CA MET A 152 -15.67 -0.55 14.61
C MET A 152 -16.14 -0.97 13.23
N PHE A 153 -17.35 -1.51 13.14
CA PHE A 153 -17.95 -1.93 11.87
C PHE A 153 -18.94 -0.88 11.35
N GLY A 154 -18.96 -0.67 10.04
CA GLY A 154 -19.91 0.15 9.29
C GLY A 154 -20.41 -0.58 8.06
N LEU A 155 -21.62 -0.25 7.60
CA LEU A 155 -22.23 -0.86 6.42
C LEU A 155 -22.88 0.21 5.54
N ILE A 156 -22.44 0.26 4.29
CA ILE A 156 -23.14 0.93 3.19
C ILE A 156 -23.64 -0.17 2.24
N GLU A 157 -24.91 -0.10 1.88
CA GLU A 157 -25.48 -0.87 0.79
C GLU A 157 -25.82 0.09 -0.35
N PHE A 158 -25.58 -0.35 -1.58
CA PHE A 158 -25.88 0.46 -2.74
C PHE A 158 -26.49 -0.35 -3.87
N GLU A 159 -27.42 0.30 -4.54
CA GLU A 159 -28.04 -0.09 -5.79
C GLU A 159 -28.27 1.20 -6.61
N SER A 160 -29.46 1.47 -7.14
CA SER A 160 -29.87 2.80 -7.59
C SER A 160 -30.01 3.84 -6.45
N THR A 161 -29.98 3.41 -5.19
CA THR A 161 -29.88 4.25 -3.99
C THR A 161 -28.62 3.91 -3.21
N VAL A 162 -28.12 4.85 -2.42
CA VAL A 162 -26.98 4.62 -1.53
C VAL A 162 -27.45 4.83 -0.09
N LEU A 163 -27.32 3.78 0.72
CA LEU A 163 -27.85 3.73 2.08
C LEU A 163 -26.73 3.37 3.06
N ALA A 164 -26.44 4.25 4.01
CA ALA A 164 -25.63 3.88 5.17
C ALA A 164 -26.54 3.39 6.30
N ARG A 165 -26.23 2.25 6.91
CA ARG A 165 -26.98 1.77 8.07
C ARG A 165 -26.46 2.40 9.36
N ASN A 166 -27.36 2.95 10.16
CA ASN A 166 -27.07 3.23 11.56
C ASN A 166 -27.06 1.89 12.31
N LEU A 167 -25.90 1.45 12.81
CA LEU A 167 -25.77 0.12 13.40
C LEU A 167 -26.18 0.04 14.88
N GLU A 168 -26.55 1.18 15.50
CA GLU A 168 -27.13 1.18 16.86
C GLU A 168 -28.61 0.80 16.84
N ASN A 169 -29.36 1.32 15.85
CA ASN A 169 -30.82 1.16 15.76
C ASN A 169 -31.30 0.43 14.48
N GLY A 170 -30.44 0.25 13.49
CA GLY A 170 -30.74 -0.40 12.22
C GLY A 170 -31.35 0.49 11.13
N ASN A 171 -31.57 1.77 11.41
CA ASN A 171 -32.24 2.67 10.48
C ASN A 171 -31.37 2.96 9.26
N PRO A 172 -31.94 2.90 8.04
CA PRO A 172 -31.23 3.31 6.83
C PRO A 172 -31.13 4.84 6.75
N VAL A 173 -29.97 5.33 6.36
CA VAL A 173 -29.70 6.75 6.10
C VAL A 173 -29.38 6.89 4.61
N GLU A 174 -30.34 7.39 3.85
CA GLU A 174 -30.27 7.49 2.39
C GLU A 174 -29.55 8.76 1.93
N LEU A 175 -28.63 8.60 0.99
CA LEU A 175 -28.00 9.70 0.29
C LEU A 175 -28.98 10.24 -0.78
N PRO A 176 -29.29 11.54 -0.80
CA PRO A 176 -30.18 12.13 -1.79
C PRO A 176 -29.70 11.90 -3.23
N ARG A 177 -30.57 11.37 -4.10
CA ARG A 177 -30.22 11.03 -5.50
C ARG A 177 -29.76 12.22 -6.34
N ASP A 178 -30.25 13.42 -6.04
CA ASP A 178 -29.81 14.67 -6.69
C ASP A 178 -28.32 14.97 -6.46
N SER A 179 -27.75 14.45 -5.37
CA SER A 179 -26.32 14.60 -5.09
C SER A 179 -25.42 13.75 -6.00
N PHE A 180 -25.94 12.73 -6.69
CA PHE A 180 -25.12 11.77 -7.46
C PHE A 180 -24.41 12.40 -8.66
N ALA A 181 -24.76 13.63 -9.02
CA ALA A 181 -24.16 14.36 -10.14
C ALA A 181 -22.70 14.79 -9.90
N SER A 182 -22.28 14.98 -8.64
CA SER A 182 -20.91 15.42 -8.35
C SER A 182 -20.39 14.95 -7.01
N LEU A 183 -19.06 14.72 -6.92
CA LEU A 183 -18.39 14.36 -5.68
C LEU A 183 -18.65 15.39 -4.56
N LYS A 184 -18.66 16.67 -4.92
CA LYS A 184 -18.85 17.77 -3.97
C LYS A 184 -20.24 17.69 -3.31
N ASP A 185 -21.29 17.45 -4.11
CA ASP A 185 -22.66 17.40 -3.60
C ASP A 185 -22.88 16.15 -2.73
N ILE A 186 -22.28 15.01 -3.10
CA ILE A 186 -22.21 13.80 -2.27
C ILE A 186 -21.57 14.14 -0.92
N MET A 187 -20.43 14.86 -0.95
CA MET A 187 -19.70 15.18 0.27
C MET A 187 -20.49 16.08 1.22
N GLU A 188 -21.12 17.13 0.68
CA GLU A 188 -21.93 18.07 1.46
C GLU A 188 -23.19 17.40 2.02
N SER A 189 -23.86 16.56 1.23
CA SER A 189 -25.04 15.82 1.65
C SER A 189 -24.71 14.80 2.72
N THR A 190 -23.65 13.99 2.51
CA THR A 190 -23.21 13.01 3.51
C THR A 190 -22.84 13.68 4.83
N LYS A 191 -22.18 14.86 4.79
CA LYS A 191 -21.80 15.60 6.00
C LYS A 191 -23.01 15.98 6.87
N LYS A 192 -24.15 16.33 6.25
CA LYS A 192 -25.41 16.63 6.98
C LYS A 192 -26.04 15.39 7.62
N LEU A 193 -25.74 14.21 7.08
CA LEU A 193 -26.28 12.92 7.52
C LEU A 193 -25.38 12.20 8.54
N LEU A 194 -24.13 12.64 8.71
CA LEU A 194 -23.13 11.96 9.55
C LEU A 194 -23.60 11.66 10.98
N ASP A 195 -24.37 12.55 11.61
CA ASP A 195 -24.84 12.35 12.98
C ASP A 195 -25.81 11.17 13.11
N GLN A 196 -26.50 10.84 12.02
CA GLN A 196 -27.40 9.70 11.94
C GLN A 196 -26.64 8.40 11.63
N ILE A 197 -25.38 8.48 11.18
CA ILE A 197 -24.56 7.32 10.81
C ILE A 197 -23.64 6.96 11.98
N LYS A 198 -23.91 5.79 12.59
CA LYS A 198 -23.16 5.27 13.74
C LYS A 198 -22.57 3.91 13.41
N LEU A 199 -21.26 3.80 13.60
CA LEU A 199 -20.52 2.54 13.59
C LEU A 199 -20.56 1.96 15.01
N VAL A 200 -20.47 0.63 15.13
CA VAL A 200 -20.48 -0.05 16.43
C VAL A 200 -19.34 -1.06 16.52
N GLY A 201 -18.82 -1.25 17.73
CA GLY A 201 -17.82 -2.28 18.00
C GLY A 201 -18.39 -3.69 17.76
N VAL A 202 -17.66 -4.53 17.04
CA VAL A 202 -18.11 -5.85 16.61
C VAL A 202 -18.38 -6.79 17.78
N GLY A 203 -17.52 -6.80 18.82
CA GLY A 203 -17.56 -7.79 19.89
C GLY A 203 -18.92 -7.88 20.60
N LYS A 204 -19.47 -6.74 21.05
CA LYS A 204 -20.76 -6.70 21.78
C LYS A 204 -21.99 -6.70 20.86
N ASN A 205 -21.81 -6.48 19.55
CA ASN A 205 -22.91 -6.28 18.60
C ASN A 205 -22.96 -7.33 17.49
N SER A 206 -22.14 -8.39 17.55
CA SER A 206 -22.01 -9.41 16.50
C SER A 206 -23.36 -9.95 16.03
N ASP A 207 -24.25 -10.35 16.93
CA ASP A 207 -25.59 -10.86 16.57
C ASP A 207 -26.49 -9.82 15.91
N LYS A 208 -26.39 -8.54 16.32
CA LYS A 208 -27.13 -7.45 15.68
C LYS A 208 -26.59 -7.17 14.28
N LEU A 209 -25.26 -7.12 14.13
CA LEU A 209 -24.60 -6.93 12.85
C LEU A 209 -24.97 -8.05 11.87
N LYS A 210 -24.93 -9.30 12.32
CA LYS A 210 -25.39 -10.47 11.54
C LYS A 210 -26.83 -10.30 11.07
N LYS A 211 -27.74 -9.82 11.92
CA LYS A 211 -29.13 -9.54 11.51
C LYS A 211 -29.22 -8.47 10.42
N HIS A 212 -28.41 -7.40 10.50
CA HIS A 212 -28.37 -6.38 9.45
C HIS A 212 -27.85 -6.93 8.12
N VAL A 213 -26.79 -7.74 8.15
CA VAL A 213 -26.26 -8.42 6.95
C VAL A 213 -27.29 -9.38 6.36
N GLN A 214 -27.99 -10.17 7.18
CA GLN A 214 -29.02 -11.09 6.71
C GLN A 214 -30.23 -10.35 6.09
N ALA A 215 -30.47 -9.11 6.52
CA ALA A 215 -31.55 -8.26 6.01
C ALA A 215 -31.27 -7.61 4.64
N LEU A 216 -30.05 -7.71 4.09
CA LEU A 216 -29.73 -7.23 2.75
C LEU A 216 -30.67 -7.86 1.70
N ARG A 217 -31.13 -7.08 0.72
CA ARG A 217 -32.03 -7.54 -0.35
C ARG A 217 -31.58 -6.96 -1.67
N ASP A 218 -31.66 -7.77 -2.71
CA ASP A 218 -31.37 -7.39 -4.09
C ASP A 218 -32.43 -6.43 -4.64
N GLN A 219 -32.00 -5.29 -5.19
CA GLN A 219 -32.84 -4.28 -5.84
C GLN A 219 -32.05 -3.54 -6.92
N GLY A 220 -32.69 -3.19 -8.05
CA GLY A 220 -32.26 -2.10 -8.95
C GLY A 220 -30.87 -2.17 -9.61
N GLY A 221 -30.33 -0.98 -9.89
CA GLY A 221 -29.06 -0.71 -10.61
C GLY A 221 -27.84 -0.58 -9.68
N THR A 222 -26.77 0.11 -10.10
CA THR A 222 -25.47 0.12 -9.40
C THR A 222 -24.83 1.53 -9.33
N ALA A 223 -25.11 2.27 -8.26
CA ALA A 223 -24.56 3.60 -7.95
C ALA A 223 -23.24 3.52 -7.16
N LEU A 224 -22.22 2.89 -7.75
CA LEU A 224 -20.94 2.63 -7.09
C LEU A 224 -20.17 3.91 -6.74
N GLY A 225 -20.03 4.84 -7.69
CA GLY A 225 -19.27 6.07 -7.47
C GLY A 225 -19.82 6.94 -6.33
N PRO A 226 -21.15 7.18 -6.27
CA PRO A 226 -21.78 7.83 -5.12
C PRO A 226 -21.55 7.09 -3.79
N ALA A 227 -21.59 5.75 -3.80
CA ALA A 227 -21.31 4.95 -2.60
C ALA A 227 -19.88 5.14 -2.09
N VAL A 228 -18.89 5.10 -2.97
CA VAL A 228 -17.47 5.34 -2.61
C VAL A 228 -17.27 6.78 -2.12
N GLY A 229 -17.95 7.77 -2.73
CA GLY A 229 -17.94 9.16 -2.25
C GLY A 229 -18.52 9.31 -0.83
N MET A 230 -19.62 8.63 -0.53
CA MET A 230 -20.19 8.58 0.83
C MET A 230 -19.22 7.91 1.81
N ALA A 231 -18.60 6.81 1.39
CA ALA A 231 -17.62 6.08 2.18
C ALA A 231 -16.42 6.96 2.56
N TYR A 232 -15.93 7.79 1.63
CA TYR A 232 -14.86 8.75 1.90
C TYR A 232 -15.20 9.71 3.04
N VAL A 233 -16.41 10.28 3.04
CA VAL A 233 -16.84 11.20 4.11
C VAL A 233 -16.98 10.48 5.44
N ILE A 234 -17.57 9.29 5.45
CA ILE A 234 -17.66 8.48 6.68
C ILE A 234 -16.25 8.15 7.18
N ALA A 235 -15.36 7.71 6.30
CA ALA A 235 -13.98 7.38 6.65
C ALA A 235 -13.26 8.57 7.27
N LYS A 236 -13.41 9.76 6.67
CA LYS A 236 -12.79 11.00 7.13
C LYS A 236 -13.26 11.41 8.53
N HIS A 237 -14.55 11.28 8.80
CA HIS A 237 -15.15 11.79 10.04
C HIS A 237 -15.28 10.73 11.15
N ARG A 238 -15.18 9.45 10.80
CA ARG A 238 -15.23 8.31 11.75
C ARG A 238 -13.90 7.57 11.85
N ASN A 239 -12.83 8.11 11.26
CA ASN A 239 -11.47 7.56 11.28
C ASN A 239 -11.46 6.07 10.84
N VAL A 240 -12.08 5.79 9.68
CA VAL A 240 -12.14 4.43 9.13
C VAL A 240 -10.78 4.08 8.51
N GLY A 241 -10.14 3.02 9.00
CA GLY A 241 -8.85 2.54 8.51
C GLY A 241 -8.96 1.69 7.25
N ARG A 242 -10.06 0.94 7.09
CA ARG A 242 -10.28 0.04 5.94
C ARG A 242 -11.70 0.14 5.40
N VAL A 243 -11.80 0.32 4.09
CA VAL A 243 -13.05 0.29 3.32
C VAL A 243 -12.96 -0.90 2.36
N VAL A 244 -13.96 -1.78 2.37
CA VAL A 244 -13.99 -2.93 1.45
C VAL A 244 -15.20 -2.80 0.55
N LEU A 245 -14.96 -2.63 -0.75
CA LEU A 245 -15.96 -2.57 -1.80
C LEU A 245 -16.20 -3.97 -2.37
N LEU A 246 -17.44 -4.44 -2.29
CA LEU A 246 -17.89 -5.70 -2.87
C LEU A 246 -18.88 -5.39 -3.98
N THR A 247 -18.62 -5.89 -5.18
CA THR A 247 -19.52 -5.73 -6.33
C THR A 247 -19.41 -6.93 -7.27
N ASP A 248 -20.38 -7.11 -8.18
CA ASP A 248 -20.34 -8.12 -9.25
C ASP A 248 -20.69 -7.54 -10.63
N GLY A 249 -20.78 -6.22 -10.74
CA GLY A 249 -21.28 -5.52 -11.92
C GLY A 249 -20.65 -4.16 -12.14
N LEU A 250 -21.01 -3.55 -13.27
CA LEU A 250 -20.51 -2.24 -13.69
C LEU A 250 -21.27 -1.12 -12.98
N ALA A 251 -20.54 -0.08 -12.56
CA ALA A 251 -21.16 1.16 -12.14
C ALA A 251 -21.91 1.78 -13.31
N ASN A 252 -23.22 1.99 -13.16
CA ASN A 252 -24.08 2.51 -14.23
C ASN A 252 -24.91 3.73 -13.81
N GLU A 253 -24.86 4.11 -12.54
CA GLU A 253 -25.59 5.26 -12.01
C GLU A 253 -24.69 6.28 -11.29
N GLY A 254 -24.92 7.57 -11.58
CA GLY A 254 -24.22 8.70 -10.97
C GLY A 254 -22.82 8.96 -11.52
N ILE A 255 -22.10 9.86 -10.84
CA ILE A 255 -20.68 10.14 -11.13
C ILE A 255 -19.84 8.87 -10.96
N GLY A 256 -18.89 8.63 -11.86
CA GLY A 256 -18.09 7.41 -11.84
C GLY A 256 -18.81 6.20 -12.44
N ALA A 257 -19.96 6.39 -13.10
CA ALA A 257 -20.52 5.37 -13.98
C ALA A 257 -19.53 5.07 -15.12
N LEU A 258 -19.35 3.77 -15.36
CA LEU A 258 -18.50 3.18 -16.38
C LEU A 258 -19.23 3.08 -17.73
N GLU A 259 -20.56 3.22 -17.69
CA GLU A 259 -21.40 3.28 -18.88
C GLU A 259 -21.92 4.72 -19.12
N GLY A 260 -21.94 5.11 -20.40
CA GLY A 260 -22.48 6.41 -20.84
C GLY A 260 -21.46 7.56 -20.86
N TYR A 261 -21.88 8.70 -21.41
CA TYR A 261 -21.03 9.88 -21.49
C TYR A 261 -21.05 10.65 -20.16
N GLN A 262 -19.90 10.71 -19.50
CA GLN A 262 -19.71 11.45 -18.25
C GLN A 262 -18.85 12.70 -18.51
N VAL A 263 -19.15 13.79 -17.81
CA VAL A 263 -18.33 15.02 -17.87
C VAL A 263 -16.93 14.76 -17.32
N THR A 264 -16.85 13.97 -16.24
CA THR A 264 -15.60 13.49 -15.66
C THR A 264 -15.43 12.01 -16.00
N PRO A 265 -14.34 11.60 -16.67
CA PRO A 265 -14.07 10.19 -16.92
C PRO A 265 -14.02 9.41 -15.60
N ALA A 266 -14.59 8.21 -15.59
CA ALA A 266 -14.61 7.36 -14.40
C ALA A 266 -13.19 7.09 -13.86
N SER A 267 -12.21 6.86 -14.75
CA SER A 267 -10.80 6.69 -14.37
C SER A 267 -10.25 7.88 -13.57
N THR A 268 -10.50 9.12 -14.02
CA THR A 268 -10.09 10.32 -13.27
C THR A 268 -10.80 10.42 -11.92
N PHE A 269 -12.11 10.11 -11.88
CA PHE A 269 -12.88 10.14 -10.66
C PHE A 269 -12.37 9.15 -9.59
N TYR A 270 -12.12 7.89 -9.96
CA TYR A 270 -11.60 6.89 -9.02
C TYR A 270 -10.13 7.12 -8.68
N GLU A 271 -9.31 7.66 -9.59
CA GLU A 271 -7.93 8.06 -9.28
C GLU A 271 -7.89 9.19 -8.25
N ASP A 272 -8.74 10.21 -8.39
CA ASP A 272 -8.83 11.32 -7.43
C ASP A 272 -9.34 10.86 -6.06
N LEU A 273 -10.37 9.99 -6.04
CA LEU A 273 -10.83 9.37 -4.79
C LEU A 273 -9.73 8.53 -4.14
N GLY A 274 -8.97 7.76 -4.91
CA GLY A 274 -7.84 6.98 -4.42
C GLY A 274 -6.79 7.86 -3.72
N LYS A 275 -6.43 8.99 -4.33
CA LYS A 275 -5.54 10.00 -3.72
C LYS A 275 -6.13 10.57 -2.42
N MET A 276 -7.42 10.88 -2.42
CA MET A 276 -8.11 11.41 -1.23
C MET A 276 -8.11 10.41 -0.06
N PHE A 277 -8.32 9.11 -0.32
CA PHE A 277 -8.23 8.06 0.71
C PHE A 277 -6.79 7.82 1.18
N MET A 278 -5.81 7.86 0.26
CA MET A 278 -4.39 7.78 0.60
C MET A 278 -3.99 8.93 1.54
N GLU A 279 -4.43 10.16 1.26
CA GLU A 279 -4.22 11.32 2.11
C GLU A 279 -4.90 11.21 3.48
N LEU A 280 -6.02 10.50 3.56
CA LEU A 280 -6.69 10.24 4.83
C LEU A 280 -5.99 9.16 5.66
N GLY A 281 -5.25 8.25 5.03
CA GLY A 281 -4.67 7.07 5.68
C GLY A 281 -5.68 5.92 5.82
N SER A 282 -6.56 5.76 4.84
CA SER A 282 -7.54 4.68 4.76
C SER A 282 -7.23 3.76 3.58
N ALA A 283 -7.21 2.46 3.83
CA ALA A 283 -7.10 1.43 2.78
C ALA A 283 -8.45 1.27 2.08
N VAL A 284 -8.44 1.17 0.75
CA VAL A 284 -9.62 0.76 -0.02
C VAL A 284 -9.31 -0.56 -0.72
N ASP A 285 -10.00 -1.61 -0.30
CA ASP A 285 -9.93 -2.93 -0.90
C ASP A 285 -11.13 -3.13 -1.85
N VAL A 286 -10.91 -3.82 -2.97
CA VAL A 286 -11.94 -4.11 -3.97
C VAL A 286 -12.06 -5.61 -4.16
N VAL A 287 -13.27 -6.14 -4.03
CA VAL A 287 -13.59 -7.55 -4.24
C VAL A 287 -14.66 -7.65 -5.31
N GLY A 288 -14.24 -8.06 -6.51
CA GLY A 288 -15.14 -8.38 -7.61
C GLY A 288 -15.59 -9.84 -7.56
N ILE A 289 -16.89 -10.07 -7.65
CA ILE A 289 -17.45 -11.42 -7.70
C ILE A 289 -17.71 -11.78 -9.16
N ALA A 290 -17.10 -12.88 -9.61
CA ALA A 290 -17.26 -13.39 -10.95
C ALA A 290 -18.72 -13.75 -11.25
N SER A 291 -19.39 -12.91 -12.04
CA SER A 291 -20.79 -13.07 -12.46
C SER A 291 -20.95 -13.39 -13.95
N GLY A 292 -19.82 -13.56 -14.67
CA GLY A 292 -19.78 -13.83 -16.11
C GLY A 292 -19.86 -12.58 -17.00
N ARG A 293 -20.07 -11.40 -16.43
CA ARG A 293 -19.90 -10.08 -17.09
C ARG A 293 -18.68 -9.40 -16.50
N GLY A 294 -17.96 -8.60 -17.30
CA GLY A 294 -16.85 -7.83 -16.76
C GLY A 294 -17.32 -6.63 -15.92
N MET A 295 -16.46 -6.19 -15.02
CA MET A 295 -16.68 -5.18 -13.98
C MET A 295 -15.76 -3.96 -14.12
N GLU A 296 -14.95 -3.92 -15.17
CA GLU A 296 -13.93 -2.88 -15.41
C GLU A 296 -12.99 -2.71 -14.20
N LEU A 297 -12.46 -3.83 -13.70
CA LEU A 297 -11.56 -3.83 -12.53
C LEU A 297 -10.26 -3.05 -12.78
N GLN A 298 -9.91 -2.75 -14.04
CA GLN A 298 -8.83 -1.82 -14.35
C GLN A 298 -9.07 -0.44 -13.73
N THR A 299 -10.29 0.09 -13.86
CA THR A 299 -10.66 1.41 -13.35
C THR A 299 -10.86 1.38 -11.83
N LEU A 300 -11.53 0.35 -11.30
CA LEU A 300 -11.72 0.20 -9.85
C LEU A 300 -10.40 -0.10 -9.11
N GLY A 301 -9.45 -0.77 -9.77
CA GLY A 301 -8.13 -1.10 -9.25
C GLY A 301 -7.26 0.12 -8.92
N LEU A 302 -7.60 1.30 -9.43
CA LEU A 302 -6.93 2.56 -9.08
C LEU A 302 -7.09 2.92 -7.60
N LEU A 303 -8.20 2.51 -6.96
CA LEU A 303 -8.44 2.72 -5.53
C LEU A 303 -7.44 1.93 -4.64
N PRO A 304 -7.34 0.59 -4.76
CA PRO A 304 -6.34 -0.16 -4.02
C PRO A 304 -4.91 0.17 -4.47
N GLU A 305 -4.64 0.47 -5.76
CA GLU A 305 -3.32 0.92 -6.23
C GLU A 305 -2.87 2.18 -5.45
N ALA A 306 -3.74 3.18 -5.32
CA ALA A 306 -3.40 4.45 -4.68
C ALA A 306 -3.28 4.35 -3.14
N THR A 307 -4.12 3.52 -2.50
CA THR A 307 -4.24 3.50 -1.03
C THR A 307 -3.34 2.49 -0.34
N GLY A 308 -2.80 1.52 -1.08
CA GLY A 308 -2.12 0.36 -0.52
C GLY A 308 -3.07 -0.80 -0.17
N GLY A 309 -4.34 -0.74 -0.57
CA GLY A 309 -5.31 -1.84 -0.43
C GLY A 309 -5.06 -3.00 -1.39
N GLN A 310 -5.95 -3.99 -1.40
CA GLN A 310 -5.89 -5.19 -2.24
C GLN A 310 -7.06 -5.25 -3.22
N MET A 311 -6.87 -6.03 -4.29
CA MET A 311 -7.94 -6.33 -5.25
C MET A 311 -8.05 -7.83 -5.43
N TYR A 312 -9.28 -8.33 -5.39
CA TYR A 312 -9.60 -9.72 -5.61
C TYR A 312 -10.68 -9.85 -6.67
N TYR A 313 -10.56 -10.87 -7.52
CA TYR A 313 -11.61 -11.30 -8.44
C TYR A 313 -11.88 -12.78 -8.16
N VAL A 314 -13.06 -13.09 -7.63
CA VAL A 314 -13.32 -14.38 -6.97
C VAL A 314 -14.65 -14.97 -7.36
N THR A 315 -14.75 -16.29 -7.30
CA THR A 315 -16.05 -16.97 -7.35
C THR A 315 -16.81 -16.84 -6.02
N PRO A 316 -18.14 -17.06 -5.99
CA PRO A 316 -18.91 -17.06 -4.75
C PRO A 316 -18.43 -18.05 -3.67
N ASN A 317 -17.65 -19.06 -4.04
CA ASN A 317 -17.10 -20.06 -3.11
C ASN A 317 -15.79 -19.59 -2.47
N GLU A 318 -15.03 -18.71 -3.15
CA GLU A 318 -13.72 -18.21 -2.69
C GLU A 318 -13.86 -16.93 -1.85
N LEU A 319 -15.01 -16.26 -1.91
CA LEU A 319 -15.30 -15.02 -1.20
C LEU A 319 -15.04 -15.09 0.31
N ASP A 320 -15.35 -16.23 0.94
CA ASP A 320 -15.14 -16.46 2.37
C ASP A 320 -13.65 -16.31 2.74
N ARG A 321 -12.75 -16.83 1.89
CA ARG A 321 -11.30 -16.75 2.09
C ARG A 321 -10.81 -15.31 1.94
N SER A 322 -11.15 -14.64 0.83
CA SER A 322 -10.65 -13.29 0.55
C SER A 322 -11.11 -12.26 1.58
N LEU A 323 -12.38 -12.33 2.03
CA LEU A 323 -12.86 -11.43 3.09
C LEU A 323 -12.24 -11.74 4.45
N SER A 324 -11.97 -13.01 4.75
CA SER A 324 -11.28 -13.38 5.99
C SER A 324 -9.84 -12.87 6.00
N GLU A 325 -9.14 -12.96 4.86
CA GLU A 325 -7.79 -12.37 4.69
C GLU A 325 -7.82 -10.85 4.89
N LEU A 326 -8.79 -10.15 4.27
CA LEU A 326 -8.96 -8.70 4.43
C LEU A 326 -9.33 -8.29 5.86
N ALA A 327 -10.23 -9.01 6.52
CA ALA A 327 -10.62 -8.72 7.90
C ALA A 327 -9.48 -9.00 8.89
N GLY A 328 -8.68 -10.04 8.63
CA GLY A 328 -7.54 -10.43 9.47
C GLY A 328 -6.31 -9.56 9.31
N ALA A 329 -6.08 -9.00 8.12
CA ALA A 329 -4.90 -8.19 7.83
C ALA A 329 -4.80 -6.96 8.76
N SER A 330 -3.74 -6.88 9.55
CA SER A 330 -3.43 -5.73 10.40
C SER A 330 -2.90 -4.57 9.57
N LEU A 331 -3.37 -3.37 9.89
CA LEU A 331 -2.80 -2.13 9.37
C LEU A 331 -1.73 -1.66 10.35
N LEU A 332 -0.48 -1.99 10.06
CA LEU A 332 0.65 -1.65 10.94
C LEU A 332 0.90 -0.14 11.00
N GLY A 333 0.62 0.56 9.90
CA GLY A 333 0.74 2.01 9.83
C GLY A 333 -0.30 2.63 8.92
N ARG A 334 -0.90 3.73 9.40
CA ARG A 334 -1.76 4.62 8.61
C ARG A 334 -1.07 5.96 8.40
N ASP A 335 -1.47 6.69 7.35
CA ASP A 335 -0.87 7.99 7.01
C ASP A 335 0.67 7.89 6.91
N VAL A 336 1.13 6.86 6.21
CA VAL A 336 2.55 6.51 6.15
C VAL A 336 3.27 7.41 5.16
N GLU A 337 4.40 7.95 5.60
CA GLU A 337 5.31 8.73 4.80
C GLU A 337 6.71 8.16 4.92
N VAL A 338 7.36 7.96 3.77
CA VAL A 338 8.72 7.44 3.70
C VAL A 338 9.64 8.51 3.16
N ARG A 339 10.79 8.66 3.81
CA ARG A 339 11.89 9.49 3.34
C ARG A 339 13.18 8.67 3.27
N LEU A 340 13.83 8.68 2.11
CA LEU A 340 15.14 8.11 1.89
C LEU A 340 16.18 9.24 1.87
N ILE A 341 17.12 9.20 2.81
CA ILE A 341 18.24 10.12 2.92
C ILE A 341 19.49 9.44 2.37
N THR A 342 20.02 10.00 1.30
CA THR A 342 21.28 9.58 0.68
C THR A 342 22.27 10.74 0.62
N PRO A 343 23.58 10.45 0.46
CA PRO A 343 24.54 11.49 0.17
C PRO A 343 24.31 12.09 -1.23
N PRO A 344 24.77 13.33 -1.50
CA PRO A 344 24.60 13.98 -2.81
C PRO A 344 25.18 13.20 -4.00
N SER A 345 26.06 12.24 -3.76
CA SER A 345 26.64 11.38 -4.78
C SER A 345 25.75 10.19 -5.18
N VAL A 346 24.60 9.99 -4.52
CA VAL A 346 23.66 8.89 -4.75
C VAL A 346 22.28 9.45 -5.01
N LYS A 347 21.64 8.97 -6.07
CA LYS A 347 20.28 9.38 -6.46
C LYS A 347 19.34 8.19 -6.59
N VAL A 348 18.05 8.45 -6.41
CA VAL A 348 16.97 7.48 -6.66
C VAL A 348 16.67 7.46 -8.16
N LYS A 349 16.85 6.30 -8.78
CA LYS A 349 16.56 6.08 -10.20
C LYS A 349 15.10 5.68 -10.41
N ASP A 350 14.59 4.77 -9.59
CA ASP A 350 13.23 4.26 -9.66
C ASP A 350 12.77 3.70 -8.30
N ALA A 351 11.49 3.36 -8.18
CA ALA A 351 10.92 2.70 -7.01
C ALA A 351 9.76 1.76 -7.38
N SER A 352 9.44 0.79 -6.52
CA SER A 352 8.31 -0.15 -6.68
C SER A 352 7.63 -0.47 -5.34
N GLY A 353 6.44 -1.08 -5.40
CA GLY A 353 5.64 -1.44 -4.22
C GLY A 353 4.64 -0.36 -3.79
N VAL A 354 4.54 0.72 -4.57
CA VAL A 354 3.62 1.86 -4.36
C VAL A 354 3.09 2.34 -5.71
N SER A 355 2.05 3.18 -5.69
CA SER A 355 1.46 3.72 -6.93
C SER A 355 2.46 4.54 -7.75
N ARG A 356 2.26 4.60 -9.07
CA ARG A 356 3.13 5.36 -9.98
C ARG A 356 3.29 6.83 -9.59
N ALA A 357 2.23 7.47 -9.10
CA ALA A 357 2.27 8.86 -8.66
C ALA A 357 3.25 9.06 -7.49
N VAL A 358 3.27 8.10 -6.57
CA VAL A 358 4.21 8.06 -5.44
C VAL A 358 5.62 7.77 -5.93
N VAL A 359 5.82 6.83 -6.87
CA VAL A 359 7.13 6.56 -7.49
C VAL A 359 7.71 7.84 -8.12
N ASP A 360 6.91 8.57 -8.90
CA ASP A 360 7.34 9.82 -9.55
C ASP A 360 7.70 10.92 -8.52
N GLN A 361 7.04 10.94 -7.37
CA GLN A 361 7.37 11.86 -6.28
C GLN A 361 8.65 11.45 -5.54
N LEU A 362 8.83 10.16 -5.26
CA LEU A 362 10.04 9.60 -4.64
C LEU A 362 11.27 9.84 -5.50
N LYS A 363 11.18 9.72 -6.83
CA LYS A 363 12.28 10.01 -7.75
C LYS A 363 12.71 11.48 -7.74
N LYS A 364 11.78 12.40 -7.47
CA LYS A 364 12.04 13.84 -7.47
C LYS A 364 12.55 14.36 -6.13
N THR A 365 12.06 13.80 -5.03
CA THR A 365 12.25 14.40 -3.68
C THR A 365 12.79 13.41 -2.66
N SER A 366 12.92 12.13 -3.01
CA SER A 366 13.25 11.01 -2.10
C SER A 366 12.30 10.91 -0.90
N GLN A 367 11.12 11.52 -0.97
CA GLN A 367 10.13 11.56 0.09
C GLN A 367 8.73 11.51 -0.49
N SER A 368 7.87 10.65 0.03
CA SER A 368 6.47 10.64 -0.36
C SER A 368 5.60 10.00 0.71
N LYS A 369 4.34 10.44 0.74
CA LYS A 369 3.27 9.71 1.39
C LYS A 369 2.91 8.48 0.55
N ILE A 370 2.69 7.35 1.22
CA ILE A 370 2.43 6.06 0.57
C ILE A 370 1.10 5.43 1.01
N GLY A 371 0.35 6.08 1.90
CA GLY A 371 -0.99 5.64 2.32
C GLY A 371 -0.96 4.74 3.54
N VAL A 372 -1.44 3.52 3.42
CA VAL A 372 -1.43 2.51 4.49
C VAL A 372 -0.40 1.42 4.22
N VAL A 373 0.13 0.81 5.29
CA VAL A 373 1.01 -0.36 5.19
C VAL A 373 0.57 -1.45 6.18
N GLY A 374 0.64 -2.69 5.72
CA GLY A 374 0.48 -3.90 6.51
C GLY A 374 1.79 -4.67 6.63
N GLU A 375 1.70 -5.93 7.06
CA GLU A 375 2.86 -6.79 7.29
C GLU A 375 3.57 -7.19 5.99
N ASP A 376 2.80 -7.49 4.95
CA ASP A 376 3.32 -7.93 3.65
C ASP A 376 3.79 -6.77 2.75
N HIS A 377 3.61 -5.51 3.17
CA HIS A 377 4.00 -4.38 2.34
C HIS A 377 5.51 -4.18 2.37
N GLU A 378 6.08 -4.03 1.17
CA GLU A 378 7.49 -3.75 0.96
C GLU A 378 7.64 -2.62 -0.06
N LEU A 379 8.58 -1.71 0.19
CA LEU A 379 8.94 -0.62 -0.72
C LEU A 379 10.37 -0.79 -1.18
N TYR A 380 10.58 -0.68 -2.49
CA TYR A 380 11.90 -0.83 -3.09
C TYR A 380 12.36 0.48 -3.72
N PHE A 381 13.64 0.81 -3.54
CA PHE A 381 14.30 1.95 -4.18
C PHE A 381 15.46 1.44 -5.04
N GLU A 382 15.40 1.66 -6.35
CA GLU A 382 16.57 1.53 -7.21
C GLU A 382 17.41 2.80 -7.06
N VAL A 383 18.64 2.65 -6.58
CA VAL A 383 19.57 3.76 -6.37
C VAL A 383 20.82 3.58 -7.21
N GLU A 384 21.39 4.69 -7.68
CA GLU A 384 22.63 4.66 -8.47
C GLU A 384 23.57 5.81 -8.08
N PRO A 385 24.88 5.65 -8.30
CA PRO A 385 25.82 6.75 -8.19
C PRO A 385 25.50 7.83 -9.22
N GLU A 386 25.37 9.08 -8.76
CA GLU A 386 25.26 10.25 -9.63
C GLU A 386 26.63 10.70 -10.15
N SER A 387 27.66 10.56 -9.31
CA SER A 387 29.06 10.82 -9.63
C SER A 387 29.96 9.70 -9.10
N GLU A 388 31.24 9.68 -9.48
CA GLU A 388 32.20 8.75 -8.85
C GLU A 388 32.34 9.05 -7.36
N ILE A 389 32.11 8.04 -6.53
CA ILE A 389 32.22 8.11 -5.07
C ILE A 389 33.66 7.79 -4.67
N LYS A 390 34.27 8.68 -3.88
CA LYS A 390 35.67 8.56 -3.45
C LYS A 390 35.80 8.01 -2.04
N GLU A 391 34.75 8.22 -1.25
CA GLU A 391 34.59 7.74 0.10
C GLU A 391 34.52 6.21 0.11
N SER A 392 35.10 5.58 1.13
CA SER A 392 35.08 4.11 1.30
C SER A 392 33.73 3.60 1.80
N GLU A 393 32.93 4.46 2.42
CA GLU A 393 31.61 4.15 2.95
C GLU A 393 30.65 5.31 2.72
N ILE A 394 29.38 5.00 2.52
CA ILE A 394 28.31 5.98 2.41
C ILE A 394 27.17 5.66 3.39
N PRO A 395 26.65 6.64 4.14
CA PRO A 395 25.49 6.42 5.00
C PRO A 395 24.19 6.54 4.21
N ILE A 396 23.26 5.62 4.43
CA ILE A 396 21.88 5.70 3.94
C ILE A 396 20.94 5.58 5.13
N GLN A 397 19.94 6.47 5.19
CA GLN A 397 18.92 6.44 6.23
C GLN A 397 17.52 6.42 5.63
N VAL A 398 16.69 5.52 6.11
CA VAL A 398 15.26 5.47 5.81
C VAL A 398 14.48 5.92 7.04
N GLN A 399 13.59 6.89 6.84
CA GLN A 399 12.66 7.37 7.88
C GLN A 399 11.25 7.00 7.45
N VAL A 400 10.53 6.26 8.30
CA VAL A 400 9.13 5.90 8.10
C VAL A 400 8.32 6.60 9.19
N THR A 401 7.55 7.61 8.78
CA THR A 401 6.63 8.34 9.65
C THR A 401 5.24 7.72 9.48
N TYR A 402 4.59 7.31 10.56
CA TYR A 402 3.32 6.61 10.50
C TYR A 402 2.45 6.86 11.73
N THR A 403 1.17 6.55 11.61
CA THR A 403 0.22 6.51 12.72
C THR A 403 -0.03 5.04 13.07
N ASP A 404 0.26 4.65 14.31
CA ASP A 404 0.09 3.27 14.77
C ASP A 404 -1.39 2.92 15.03
N GLU A 405 -1.65 1.67 15.44
CA GLU A 405 -3.00 1.18 15.75
C GLU A 405 -3.65 1.91 16.93
N GLU A 406 -2.85 2.46 17.85
CA GLU A 406 -3.31 3.23 19.01
C GLU A 406 -3.58 4.70 18.65
N GLY A 407 -3.16 5.15 17.46
CA GLY A 407 -3.32 6.52 16.99
C GLY A 407 -2.14 7.45 17.33
N ALA A 408 -1.04 6.92 17.86
CA ALA A 408 0.18 7.69 18.08
C ALA A 408 0.87 8.00 16.75
N ARG A 409 1.40 9.22 16.59
CA ARG A 409 2.26 9.56 15.46
C ARG A 409 3.69 9.17 15.80
N ARG A 410 4.28 8.30 15.00
CA ARG A 410 5.63 7.76 15.16
C ARG A 410 6.54 8.06 13.99
N VAL A 411 7.85 8.00 14.23
CA VAL A 411 8.88 7.95 13.18
C VAL A 411 9.88 6.86 13.54
N ARG A 412 9.93 5.81 12.72
CA ARG A 412 11.02 4.85 12.78
C ARG A 412 12.12 5.23 11.81
N SER A 413 13.34 5.34 12.30
CA SER A 413 14.52 5.66 11.51
C SER A 413 15.47 4.47 11.52
N VAL A 414 15.90 4.05 10.34
CA VAL A 414 16.87 2.97 10.15
C VAL A 414 18.03 3.50 9.33
N THR A 415 19.25 3.35 9.84
CA THR A 415 20.45 3.86 9.20
C THR A 415 21.46 2.75 9.00
N THR A 416 22.04 2.69 7.81
CA THR A 416 23.10 1.75 7.46
C THR A 416 24.25 2.47 6.78
N LYS A 417 25.45 1.91 6.88
CA LYS A 417 26.63 2.38 6.15
C LYS A 417 26.99 1.32 5.11
N LEU A 418 27.01 1.69 3.85
CA LEU A 418 27.35 0.80 2.75
C LEU A 418 28.79 1.02 2.35
N ARG A 419 29.56 -0.07 2.24
CA ARG A 419 30.93 -0.02 1.74
C ARG A 419 30.92 0.24 0.24
N VAL A 420 31.72 1.18 -0.21
CA VAL A 420 31.82 1.53 -1.64
C VAL A 420 32.89 0.65 -2.29
N SER A 421 32.53 -0.05 -3.37
CA SER A 421 33.45 -0.87 -4.15
C SER A 421 33.63 -0.38 -5.58
N LYS A 422 34.87 -0.48 -6.06
CA LYS A 422 35.25 -0.23 -7.46
C LYS A 422 35.34 -1.53 -8.27
N ASN A 423 35.26 -2.69 -7.60
CA ASN A 423 35.32 -3.99 -8.25
C ASN A 423 33.91 -4.58 -8.30
N GLU A 424 33.48 -4.98 -9.50
CA GLU A 424 32.20 -5.65 -9.70
C GLU A 424 32.14 -7.01 -8.99
N GLU A 425 33.26 -7.72 -8.89
CA GLU A 425 33.32 -9.02 -8.22
C GLU A 425 32.94 -8.93 -6.72
N GLU A 426 33.41 -7.90 -6.01
CA GLU A 426 33.07 -7.68 -4.59
C GLU A 426 31.56 -7.43 -4.38
N ILE A 427 30.89 -6.82 -5.35
CA ILE A 427 29.43 -6.60 -5.32
C ILE A 427 28.72 -7.94 -5.55
N MET A 428 29.20 -8.72 -6.52
CA MET A 428 28.62 -10.01 -6.88
C MET A 428 28.80 -11.07 -5.78
N GLU A 429 29.87 -11.00 -4.98
CA GLU A 429 30.10 -11.90 -3.85
C GLU A 429 28.99 -11.85 -2.79
N THR A 430 28.40 -10.68 -2.59
CA THR A 430 27.35 -10.42 -1.58
C THR A 430 25.98 -10.16 -2.19
N LEU A 431 25.80 -10.46 -3.49
CA LEU A 431 24.56 -10.22 -4.20
C LEU A 431 23.43 -11.09 -3.65
N ASP A 432 22.35 -10.43 -3.23
CA ASP A 432 21.05 -11.03 -3.00
C ASP A 432 20.16 -10.77 -4.22
N PRO A 433 20.00 -11.76 -5.13
CA PRO A 433 19.21 -11.59 -6.34
C PRO A 433 17.71 -11.49 -6.07
N THR A 434 17.23 -11.91 -4.89
CA THR A 434 15.80 -11.89 -4.55
C THR A 434 15.26 -10.46 -4.43
N VAL A 435 16.09 -9.55 -3.92
CA VAL A 435 15.73 -8.13 -3.76
C VAL A 435 15.55 -7.47 -5.12
N GLY A 436 16.49 -7.69 -6.05
CA GLY A 436 16.39 -7.18 -7.42
C GLY A 436 15.25 -7.81 -8.21
N ALA A 437 15.06 -9.13 -8.07
CA ALA A 437 13.99 -9.85 -8.74
C ALA A 437 12.60 -9.38 -8.32
N THR A 438 12.36 -9.21 -7.01
CA THR A 438 11.06 -8.71 -6.52
C THR A 438 10.78 -7.31 -7.05
N PHE A 439 11.77 -6.41 -7.04
CA PHE A 439 11.64 -5.09 -7.64
C PHE A 439 11.26 -5.16 -9.13
N VAL A 440 11.95 -5.98 -9.92
CA VAL A 440 11.67 -6.16 -11.35
C VAL A 440 10.26 -6.73 -11.57
N THR A 441 9.85 -7.73 -10.80
CA THR A 441 8.49 -8.30 -10.85
C THR A 441 7.42 -7.25 -10.53
N GLN A 442 7.61 -6.47 -9.47
CA GLN A 442 6.66 -5.41 -9.10
C GLN A 442 6.57 -4.33 -10.20
N LYS A 443 7.70 -3.91 -10.78
CA LYS A 443 7.70 -2.95 -11.91
C LYS A 443 7.03 -3.52 -13.16
N ALA A 444 7.25 -4.80 -13.45
CA ALA A 444 6.60 -5.47 -14.57
C ALA A 444 5.08 -5.53 -14.35
N GLY A 445 4.62 -5.85 -13.14
CA GLY A 445 3.21 -5.81 -12.77
C GLY A 445 2.58 -4.41 -12.89
N GLU A 446 3.29 -3.36 -12.45
CA GLU A 446 2.85 -1.96 -12.61
C GLU A 446 2.67 -1.58 -14.10
N GLU A 447 3.64 -1.95 -14.94
CA GLU A 447 3.61 -1.72 -16.39
C GLU A 447 2.44 -2.50 -17.04
N SER A 448 2.29 -3.78 -16.69
CA SER A 448 1.20 -4.65 -17.14
C SER A 448 -0.19 -4.15 -16.75
N PHE A 449 -0.36 -3.70 -15.50
CA PHE A 449 -1.63 -3.17 -14.99
C PHE A 449 -2.10 -1.94 -15.78
N ARG A 450 -1.15 -1.11 -16.24
CA ARG A 450 -1.43 0.07 -17.08
C ARG A 450 -1.50 -0.25 -18.58
N GLY A 451 -1.44 -1.52 -18.95
CA GLY A 451 -1.61 -1.99 -20.33
C GLY A 451 -0.32 -2.16 -21.12
N ASP A 452 0.86 -1.91 -20.53
CA ASP A 452 2.17 -2.03 -21.19
C ASP A 452 2.88 -3.33 -20.80
N ARG A 453 2.23 -4.46 -21.14
CA ARG A 453 2.72 -5.82 -20.81
C ARG A 453 4.03 -6.16 -21.51
N GLU A 454 4.18 -5.75 -22.77
CA GLU A 454 5.40 -5.96 -23.54
C GLU A 454 6.63 -5.36 -22.82
N LYS A 455 6.48 -4.15 -22.25
CA LYS A 455 7.54 -3.51 -21.48
C LYS A 455 7.85 -4.26 -20.19
N GLY A 456 6.83 -4.74 -19.47
CA GLY A 456 7.01 -5.57 -18.27
C GLY A 456 7.80 -6.85 -18.56
N ARG A 457 7.44 -7.57 -19.63
CA ARG A 457 8.16 -8.77 -20.09
C ARG A 457 9.60 -8.48 -20.49
N LYS A 458 9.82 -7.42 -21.27
CA LYS A 458 11.17 -6.95 -21.65
C LYS A 458 12.03 -6.66 -20.43
N ARG A 459 11.47 -6.07 -19.38
CA ARG A 459 12.16 -5.79 -18.12
C ARG A 459 12.60 -7.08 -17.42
N ILE A 460 11.71 -8.04 -17.27
CA ILE A 460 12.03 -9.37 -16.70
C ILE A 460 13.12 -10.05 -17.54
N ALA A 461 12.95 -10.13 -18.86
CA ALA A 461 13.91 -10.76 -19.76
C ALA A 461 15.30 -10.12 -19.69
N SER A 462 15.37 -8.78 -19.62
CA SER A 462 16.63 -8.04 -19.51
C SER A 462 17.34 -8.36 -18.20
N PHE A 463 16.61 -8.37 -17.07
CA PHE A 463 17.18 -8.69 -15.77
C PHE A 463 17.67 -10.14 -15.71
N ARG A 464 16.88 -11.10 -16.21
CA ARG A 464 17.28 -12.51 -16.32
C ARG A 464 18.56 -12.70 -17.15
N SER A 465 18.65 -12.00 -18.29
CA SER A 465 19.85 -12.04 -19.13
C SER A 465 21.08 -11.50 -18.40
N ALA A 466 20.92 -10.41 -17.64
CA ALA A 466 21.98 -9.82 -16.82
C ALA A 466 22.42 -10.77 -15.68
N LEU A 467 21.49 -11.48 -15.02
CA LEU A 467 21.83 -12.48 -14.01
C LEU A 467 22.61 -13.66 -14.62
N LYS A 468 22.18 -14.17 -15.78
CA LYS A 468 22.84 -15.30 -16.48
C LYS A 468 24.24 -14.97 -16.98
N SER A 469 24.46 -13.73 -17.45
CA SER A 469 25.78 -13.32 -17.91
C SER A 469 26.78 -13.23 -16.76
N LYS A 470 26.32 -12.83 -15.56
CA LYS A 470 27.15 -12.65 -14.37
C LYS A 470 27.24 -13.86 -13.44
N SER A 471 26.42 -14.90 -13.63
CA SER A 471 26.41 -16.10 -12.78
C SER A 471 27.72 -16.89 -12.79
N LYS A 472 28.49 -16.82 -13.89
CA LYS A 472 29.76 -17.56 -14.06
C LYS A 472 30.87 -17.14 -13.08
N GLY A 473 30.79 -15.94 -12.51
CA GLY A 473 31.76 -15.42 -11.53
C GLY A 473 31.28 -15.48 -10.07
N ALA A 474 30.04 -15.91 -9.82
CA ALA A 474 29.44 -15.86 -8.49
C ALA A 474 29.81 -17.10 -7.64
N PRO A 475 29.92 -16.97 -6.30
CA PRO A 475 30.11 -18.10 -5.39
C PRO A 475 28.98 -19.14 -5.49
N ALA A 476 29.24 -20.40 -5.12
CA ALA A 476 28.26 -21.48 -5.20
C ALA A 476 26.95 -21.21 -4.43
N SER A 477 27.03 -20.52 -3.28
CA SER A 477 25.86 -20.10 -2.51
C SER A 477 24.98 -19.10 -3.27
N VAL A 478 25.60 -18.19 -4.02
CA VAL A 478 24.90 -17.20 -4.85
C VAL A 478 24.34 -17.87 -6.11
N GLN A 479 25.04 -18.84 -6.71
CA GLN A 479 24.56 -19.58 -7.88
C GLN A 479 23.22 -20.28 -7.62
N ALA A 480 23.07 -20.97 -6.48
CA ALA A 480 21.80 -21.62 -6.13
C ALA A 480 20.65 -20.60 -6.00
N MET A 481 20.90 -19.43 -5.41
CA MET A 481 19.91 -18.35 -5.34
C MET A 481 19.60 -17.75 -6.71
N LEU A 482 20.58 -17.64 -7.61
CA LEU A 482 20.38 -17.16 -8.98
C LEU A 482 19.50 -18.12 -9.79
N ASP A 483 19.70 -19.43 -9.65
CA ASP A 483 18.88 -20.43 -10.35
C ASP A 483 17.43 -20.42 -9.84
N LYS A 484 17.22 -20.38 -8.50
CA LYS A 484 15.89 -20.20 -7.92
C LYS A 484 15.22 -18.92 -8.43
N THR A 485 15.99 -17.82 -8.47
CA THR A 485 15.51 -16.53 -8.97
C THR A 485 15.14 -16.57 -10.45
N ASP A 486 15.91 -17.24 -11.32
CA ASP A 486 15.57 -17.34 -12.74
C ASP A 486 14.29 -18.13 -12.97
N ASN A 487 14.05 -19.19 -12.20
CA ASN A 487 12.82 -19.99 -12.26
C ASN A 487 11.60 -19.16 -11.86
N VAL A 488 11.69 -18.46 -10.73
CA VAL A 488 10.64 -17.55 -10.25
C VAL A 488 10.32 -16.48 -11.31
N LEU A 489 11.35 -15.80 -11.83
CA LEU A 489 11.16 -14.80 -12.88
C LEU A 489 10.61 -15.37 -14.19
N ASN A 490 10.91 -16.64 -14.50
CA ASN A 490 10.31 -17.33 -15.64
C ASN A 490 8.81 -17.52 -15.45
N ASN A 491 8.38 -17.96 -14.26
CA ASN A 491 6.97 -18.13 -13.93
C ASN A 491 6.23 -16.78 -14.00
N GLU A 492 6.86 -15.69 -13.57
CA GLU A 492 6.29 -14.34 -13.69
C GLU A 492 6.15 -13.87 -15.15
N ASP A 493 7.11 -14.16 -16.02
CA ASP A 493 7.00 -13.83 -17.46
C ASP A 493 5.89 -14.65 -18.14
N GLU A 494 5.79 -15.95 -17.80
CA GLU A 494 4.74 -16.83 -18.30
C GLU A 494 3.36 -16.36 -17.85
N GLU A 495 3.24 -15.89 -16.62
CA GLU A 495 1.99 -15.34 -16.08
C GLU A 495 1.56 -14.07 -16.83
N ILE A 496 2.50 -13.14 -17.10
CA ILE A 496 2.20 -11.95 -17.92
C ILE A 496 1.78 -12.35 -19.34
N ALA A 497 2.42 -13.37 -19.93
CA ALA A 497 2.06 -13.87 -21.26
C ALA A 497 0.64 -14.46 -21.27
N ARG A 498 0.26 -15.25 -20.27
CA ARG A 498 -1.13 -15.77 -20.13
C ARG A 498 -2.13 -14.62 -20.03
N GLN A 499 -1.84 -13.60 -19.23
CA GLN A 499 -2.70 -12.42 -19.08
C GLN A 499 -2.84 -11.64 -20.40
N GLU A 500 -1.77 -11.56 -21.20
CA GLU A 500 -1.78 -10.96 -22.54
C GLU A 500 -2.66 -11.76 -23.50
N ASP A 501 -2.53 -13.09 -23.52
CA ASP A 501 -3.36 -13.98 -24.33
C ASP A 501 -4.84 -13.86 -23.96
N MET A 502 -5.17 -13.88 -22.66
CA MET A 502 -6.54 -13.69 -22.15
C MET A 502 -7.18 -12.38 -22.61
N LEU A 503 -6.40 -11.29 -22.66
CA LEU A 503 -6.87 -10.00 -23.14
C LEU A 503 -7.01 -9.94 -24.66
N SER A 504 -6.15 -10.65 -25.40
CA SER A 504 -6.23 -10.72 -26.85
C SER A 504 -7.48 -11.46 -27.33
N GLU A 505 -7.94 -12.44 -26.55
CA GLU A 505 -9.16 -13.21 -26.79
C GLU A 505 -10.42 -12.51 -26.24
N ALA A 506 -10.25 -11.52 -25.36
CA ALA A 506 -11.35 -10.75 -24.79
C ALA A 506 -11.96 -9.76 -25.81
N PRO A 507 -13.28 -9.51 -25.77
CA PRO A 507 -13.91 -8.48 -26.59
C PRO A 507 -13.35 -7.09 -26.27
N SER A 508 -12.82 -6.39 -27.28
CA SER A 508 -12.25 -5.04 -27.09
C SER A 508 -13.27 -3.95 -26.76
N ALA A 509 -14.56 -4.22 -26.99
CA ALA A 509 -15.65 -3.25 -26.87
C ALA A 509 -16.51 -3.43 -25.61
N ALA A 510 -16.23 -4.42 -24.76
CA ALA A 510 -17.02 -4.70 -23.56
C ALA A 510 -16.16 -5.25 -22.42
N PRO A 511 -16.46 -4.90 -21.16
CA PRO A 511 -15.84 -5.55 -20.00
C PRO A 511 -16.02 -7.07 -20.05
N SER A 512 -14.95 -7.81 -19.75
CA SER A 512 -14.96 -9.27 -19.71
C SER A 512 -14.31 -9.80 -18.44
N GLY A 513 -14.76 -10.96 -17.97
CA GLY A 513 -14.16 -11.62 -16.82
C GLY A 513 -12.68 -11.97 -17.03
N ALA A 514 -12.29 -12.30 -18.27
CA ALA A 514 -10.89 -12.55 -18.62
C ALA A 514 -10.02 -11.29 -18.48
N ALA A 515 -10.55 -10.12 -18.84
CA ALA A 515 -9.85 -8.85 -18.63
C ALA A 515 -9.73 -8.53 -17.13
N ASP A 516 -10.80 -8.72 -16.36
CA ASP A 516 -10.80 -8.48 -14.92
C ASP A 516 -9.82 -9.39 -14.17
N GLU A 517 -9.74 -10.66 -14.55
CA GLU A 517 -8.76 -11.62 -14.04
C GLU A 517 -7.33 -11.18 -14.38
N ALA A 518 -7.08 -10.78 -15.63
CA ALA A 518 -5.77 -10.29 -16.06
C ALA A 518 -5.33 -9.02 -15.32
N PHE A 519 -6.23 -8.04 -15.10
CA PHE A 519 -5.91 -6.83 -14.35
C PHE A 519 -5.74 -7.09 -12.85
N THR A 520 -6.51 -8.02 -12.28
CA THR A 520 -6.33 -8.46 -10.89
C THR A 520 -4.97 -9.11 -10.70
N GLY A 521 -4.59 -10.01 -11.61
CA GLY A 521 -3.27 -10.65 -11.61
C GLY A 521 -2.13 -9.64 -11.75
N SER A 522 -2.23 -8.68 -12.69
CA SER A 522 -1.22 -7.63 -12.86
C SER A 522 -1.08 -6.74 -11.61
N LEU A 523 -2.19 -6.35 -10.97
CA LEU A 523 -2.14 -5.56 -9.74
C LEU A 523 -1.54 -6.36 -8.57
N ALA A 524 -1.89 -7.64 -8.44
CA ALA A 524 -1.31 -8.53 -7.45
C ALA A 524 0.21 -8.68 -7.66
N GLN A 525 0.66 -8.85 -8.90
CA GLN A 525 2.07 -8.90 -9.27
C GLN A 525 2.81 -7.61 -8.88
N SER A 526 2.19 -6.44 -9.11
CA SER A 526 2.77 -5.13 -8.74
C SER A 526 2.99 -4.92 -7.24
N LYS A 527 2.31 -5.73 -6.40
CA LYS A 527 2.32 -5.68 -4.94
C LYS A 527 2.91 -6.95 -4.30
N ARG A 528 3.47 -7.85 -5.10
CA ARG A 528 3.99 -9.13 -4.63
C ARG A 528 5.19 -8.89 -3.72
N SER A 529 5.14 -9.43 -2.51
CA SER A 529 6.23 -9.35 -1.55
C SER A 529 7.30 -10.40 -1.85
N SER A 530 8.53 -10.15 -1.40
CA SER A 530 9.63 -11.11 -1.51
C SER A 530 9.27 -12.44 -0.85
N LYS A 531 8.53 -12.40 0.27
CA LYS A 531 8.05 -13.60 0.96
C LYS A 531 7.14 -14.43 0.05
N LYS A 532 6.09 -13.83 -0.51
CA LYS A 532 5.16 -14.51 -1.43
C LYS A 532 5.82 -14.95 -2.74
N LEU A 533 6.89 -14.27 -3.16
CA LEU A 533 7.58 -14.59 -4.40
C LEU A 533 8.55 -15.78 -4.26
N PHE A 534 9.11 -16.01 -3.06
CA PHE A 534 10.20 -16.99 -2.86
C PHE A 534 9.92 -18.07 -1.81
N ASP A 535 8.97 -17.89 -0.90
CA ASP A 535 8.68 -18.86 0.16
C ASP A 535 7.53 -19.84 -0.20
N ASP A 536 6.72 -19.53 -1.22
CA ASP A 536 5.60 -20.39 -1.66
C ASP A 536 6.06 -21.71 -2.33
N GLU A 537 7.37 -21.89 -2.59
CA GLU A 537 7.92 -23.12 -3.17
C GLU A 537 8.23 -24.23 -2.14
N ASP A 538 8.23 -23.92 -0.84
CA ASP A 538 8.55 -24.90 0.22
C ASP A 538 7.31 -25.64 0.77
N GLU A 539 6.10 -25.35 0.26
CA GLU A 539 4.83 -25.98 0.69
C GLU A 539 4.17 -26.92 -0.36
N VAL A 540 4.88 -27.34 -1.42
CA VAL A 540 4.35 -28.31 -2.41
C VAL A 540 4.92 -29.72 -2.25
#